data_AF-A0A1Z9QD00-F1
#
_entry.id   AF-A0A1Z9QD00-F1
#
_cell.length_a   1.000
_cell.length_b   1.000
_cell.length_c   1.000
_cell.angle_alpha   90.00
_cell.angle_beta   90.00
_cell.angle_gamma   90.00
#
_symmetry.space_group_name_H-M   'P 1'
#
loop_
_entity.id
_entity.type
_entity.pdbx_description
1 polymer ?
#
loop_
_entity_poly.entity_id
_entity_poly.type
_entity_poly.pdbx_seq_one_letter_code
_entity_poly.pdbx_strand_id
1 'polypeptide(L)'
;MPSGDRLVIRSLFLVFTVAAVTSAAHAHFLFVHVLPGDESRVEVHFAETGWDFSADDRMVSLISNVRVWHPGTGDRSTTRAGHAMIATHPEGGGPVCGAFTYGLMRRGDVFLLEYHAKGVAGLEEAMSVGGLDAEILATERDGRLVLTVLFRGEPAAGAEIVVPTDRFGVETLATDQNGEIEIPMPKTPLYSIRAMVSEPRTGEHEGEAYEEVRHYTTLTVHPAADDRRRGGDALAAAILEDAIACGDPGFPTDGGWRGRIQGRFGDEALRGGVASSGDGLQMSFASTTPARVAARLEAIEGLDDFGRIPASKAILVPGREAGADLRIRMPESNITLRIRDRRIVSMTTPTDSGARRIDVLDWETGEDGRHLPIRVLITDFDGEGAINSTAIVATAFVMEDGVRIPGSHTGTVIGDPGDEDAFSLQVSEVRIAGS
;
A
#
# COMPACT_ATOMS: atom_id res chain seq x y z
N MET A 1 37.94 44.01 -54.28
CA MET A 1 36.69 44.15 -53.48
C MET A 1 36.24 42.75 -53.05
N PRO A 2 35.64 42.62 -51.87
CA PRO A 2 35.85 41.56 -50.87
C PRO A 2 35.20 40.21 -51.28
N SER A 3 35.63 39.06 -50.76
CA SER A 3 35.04 38.49 -49.54
C SER A 3 35.95 37.43 -48.93
N GLY A 4 36.24 37.58 -47.64
CA GLY A 4 36.92 36.57 -46.83
C GLY A 4 35.92 35.59 -46.25
N ASP A 5 36.17 34.31 -46.44
CA ASP A 5 35.47 33.23 -45.74
C ASP A 5 36.26 32.86 -44.48
N ARG A 6 35.70 33.25 -43.34
CA ARG A 6 36.16 32.84 -42.02
C ARG A 6 35.69 31.41 -41.76
N LEU A 7 36.66 30.51 -41.62
CA LEU A 7 36.49 29.15 -41.12
C LEU A 7 35.98 29.19 -39.67
N VAL A 8 34.68 29.03 -39.45
CA VAL A 8 34.07 28.86 -38.13
C VAL A 8 34.11 27.36 -37.78
N ILE A 9 35.15 26.93 -37.08
CA ILE A 9 35.20 25.61 -36.44
C ILE A 9 34.27 25.66 -35.23
N ARG A 10 33.05 25.12 -35.38
CA ARG A 10 32.10 24.94 -34.29
C ARG A 10 32.58 23.81 -33.38
N SER A 11 32.99 24.17 -32.16
CA SER A 11 33.23 23.25 -31.06
C SER A 11 31.94 22.49 -30.74
N LEU A 12 31.95 21.18 -30.97
CA LEU A 12 30.90 20.25 -30.57
C LEU A 12 31.09 19.94 -29.07
N PHE A 13 30.35 20.64 -28.21
CA PHE A 13 30.26 20.29 -26.79
C PHE A 13 29.33 19.08 -26.65
N LEU A 14 29.91 17.88 -26.54
CA LEU A 14 29.20 16.66 -26.17
C LEU A 14 29.00 16.66 -24.65
N VAL A 15 27.85 17.15 -24.20
CA VAL A 15 27.43 17.05 -22.79
C VAL A 15 26.96 15.62 -22.54
N PHE A 16 27.84 14.78 -21.98
CA PHE A 16 27.46 13.50 -21.40
C PHE A 16 26.77 13.76 -20.06
N THR A 17 25.44 13.85 -20.08
CA THR A 17 24.63 13.83 -18.85
C THR A 17 24.69 12.43 -18.27
N VAL A 18 25.57 12.21 -17.29
CA VAL A 18 25.54 11.00 -16.45
C VAL A 18 24.28 11.07 -15.61
N ALA A 19 23.23 10.37 -16.03
CA ALA A 19 22.07 10.11 -15.20
C ALA A 19 22.54 9.21 -14.04
N ALA A 20 22.78 9.81 -12.87
CA ALA A 20 23.00 9.06 -11.65
C ALA A 20 21.71 8.32 -11.33
N VAL A 21 21.67 7.02 -11.63
CA VAL A 21 20.63 6.13 -11.12
C VAL A 21 20.88 6.00 -9.64
N THR A 22 20.22 6.84 -8.84
CA THR A 22 20.16 6.67 -7.39
C THR A 22 19.32 5.43 -7.13
N SER A 23 19.96 4.27 -6.93
CA SER A 23 19.27 3.12 -6.36
C SER A 23 18.81 3.53 -4.96
N ALA A 24 17.50 3.67 -4.76
CA ALA A 24 16.95 3.84 -3.43
C ALA A 24 17.43 2.63 -2.60
N ALA A 25 18.24 2.88 -1.57
CA ALA A 25 18.69 1.83 -0.69
C ALA A 25 17.54 1.49 0.25
N HIS A 26 16.71 0.54 -0.15
CA HIS A 26 15.59 0.07 0.64
C HIS A 26 16.08 -0.65 1.90
N ALA A 27 15.82 -0.07 3.06
CA ALA A 27 16.13 -0.68 4.35
C ALA A 27 14.96 -1.55 4.80
N HIS A 28 15.26 -2.76 5.27
CA HIS A 28 14.28 -3.68 5.84
C HIS A 28 14.30 -3.57 7.37
N PHE A 29 13.16 -3.82 8.01
CA PHE A 29 12.94 -3.74 9.45
C PHE A 29 12.17 -4.96 9.92
N LEU A 30 12.34 -5.29 11.19
CA LEU A 30 11.56 -6.34 11.84
C LEU A 30 10.15 -5.80 12.12
N PHE A 31 9.11 -6.53 11.75
CA PHE A 31 7.72 -6.23 12.10
C PHE A 31 7.09 -7.45 12.76
N VAL A 32 6.30 -7.21 13.82
CA VAL A 32 5.48 -8.24 14.48
C VAL A 32 4.02 -7.88 14.27
N HIS A 33 3.28 -8.79 13.64
CA HIS A 33 1.84 -8.67 13.44
C HIS A 33 1.12 -9.58 14.42
N VAL A 34 0.27 -8.99 15.26
CA VAL A 34 -0.63 -9.72 16.15
C VAL A 34 -1.99 -9.78 15.49
N LEU A 35 -2.38 -10.99 15.05
CA LEU A 35 -3.60 -11.21 14.29
C LEU A 35 -4.63 -11.90 15.20
N PRO A 36 -5.63 -11.16 15.70
CA PRO A 36 -6.74 -11.76 16.44
C PRO A 36 -7.71 -12.47 15.47
N GLY A 37 -8.61 -13.29 16.02
CA GLY A 37 -9.69 -13.96 15.26
C GLY A 37 -9.64 -15.48 15.34
N ASP A 38 -10.40 -16.14 14.47
CA ASP A 38 -10.57 -17.60 14.49
C ASP A 38 -9.24 -18.35 14.21
N GLU A 39 -8.35 -17.74 13.42
CA GLU A 39 -6.99 -18.23 13.15
C GLU A 39 -5.94 -17.33 13.81
N SER A 40 -6.12 -17.09 15.11
CA SER A 40 -5.26 -16.17 15.84
C SER A 40 -3.80 -16.61 15.83
N ARG A 41 -2.91 -15.70 15.42
CA ARG A 41 -1.49 -15.99 15.22
C ARG A 41 -0.64 -14.74 15.31
N VAL A 42 0.66 -14.96 15.41
CA VAL A 42 1.69 -13.93 15.30
C VAL A 42 2.46 -14.19 14.03
N GLU A 43 2.64 -13.16 13.21
CA GLU A 43 3.54 -13.21 12.04
C GLU A 43 4.68 -12.22 12.22
N VAL A 44 5.91 -12.68 12.02
CA VAL A 44 7.11 -11.86 12.08
C VAL A 44 7.71 -11.76 10.69
N HIS A 45 7.91 -10.52 10.24
CA HIS A 45 8.37 -10.19 8.89
C HIS A 45 9.64 -9.36 8.94
N PHE A 46 10.46 -9.48 7.89
CA PHE A 46 11.58 -8.58 7.65
C PHE A 46 11.35 -7.86 6.31
N ALA A 47 10.80 -6.66 6.39
CA ALA A 47 10.17 -5.97 5.26
C ALA A 47 10.46 -4.46 5.31
N GLU A 48 10.08 -3.71 4.29
CA GLU A 48 10.30 -2.25 4.25
C GLU A 48 9.29 -1.49 5.11
N THR A 49 8.04 -1.95 5.13
CA THR A 49 6.94 -1.34 5.87
C THR A 49 6.10 -2.41 6.59
N GLY A 50 5.27 -1.99 7.54
CA GLY A 50 4.29 -2.87 8.18
C GLY A 50 3.10 -3.26 7.31
N TRP A 51 3.08 -2.86 6.03
CA TRP A 51 2.10 -3.34 5.04
C TRP A 51 2.72 -4.37 4.08
N ASP A 52 4.04 -4.49 4.09
CA ASP A 52 4.79 -5.39 3.24
C ASP A 52 5.09 -6.70 3.96
N PHE A 53 5.38 -7.71 3.16
CA PHE A 53 5.87 -9.00 3.63
C PHE A 53 7.35 -9.14 3.35
N SER A 54 7.97 -10.15 3.94
CA SER A 54 9.35 -10.51 3.59
C SER A 54 9.47 -10.66 2.06
N ALA A 55 10.42 -9.95 1.46
CA ALA A 55 10.51 -9.83 0.00
C ALA A 55 11.03 -11.09 -0.70
N ASP A 56 11.72 -11.98 0.02
CA ASP A 56 12.17 -13.27 -0.49
C ASP A 56 12.46 -14.26 0.67
N ASP A 57 12.79 -15.50 0.32
CA ASP A 57 13.17 -16.55 1.28
C ASP A 57 14.42 -16.20 2.11
N ARG A 58 15.30 -15.35 1.56
CA ARG A 58 16.49 -14.85 2.26
C ARG A 58 16.08 -13.90 3.39
N MET A 59 15.09 -13.04 3.19
CA MET A 59 14.56 -12.15 4.24
C MET A 59 14.00 -12.95 5.41
N VAL A 60 13.23 -14.02 5.13
CA VAL A 60 12.73 -14.92 6.18
C VAL A 60 13.88 -15.65 6.88
N SER A 61 14.91 -16.06 6.13
CA SER A 61 16.09 -16.73 6.70
C SER A 61 16.90 -15.84 7.64
N LEU A 62 16.99 -14.54 7.37
CA LEU A 62 17.72 -13.58 8.22
C LEU A 62 17.13 -13.50 9.64
N ILE A 63 15.81 -13.67 9.77
CA ILE A 63 15.10 -13.63 11.04
C ILE A 63 14.83 -15.03 11.62
N SER A 64 15.48 -16.09 11.14
CA SER A 64 15.22 -17.45 11.62
C SER A 64 15.51 -17.64 13.11
N ASN A 65 16.42 -16.84 13.66
CA ASN A 65 16.82 -16.85 15.07
C ASN A 65 16.15 -15.74 15.89
N VAL A 66 15.09 -15.11 15.36
CA VAL A 66 14.36 -14.08 16.09
C VAL A 66 13.80 -14.65 17.39
N ARG A 67 14.04 -13.95 18.50
CA ARG A 67 13.38 -14.24 19.76
C ARG A 67 12.02 -13.57 19.75
N VAL A 68 10.95 -14.33 19.96
CA VAL A 68 9.58 -13.82 20.07
C VAL A 68 9.04 -14.15 21.45
N TRP A 69 8.37 -13.20 22.11
CA TRP A 69 7.79 -13.42 23.44
C TRP A 69 6.54 -12.58 23.66
N HIS A 70 5.71 -13.02 24.61
CA HIS A 70 4.65 -12.23 25.18
C HIS A 70 5.06 -11.79 26.61
N PRO A 71 4.93 -10.51 27.00
CA PRO A 71 5.46 -10.00 28.27
C PRO A 71 4.91 -10.72 29.52
N GLY A 72 3.64 -11.15 29.49
CA GLY A 72 3.01 -11.83 30.62
C GLY A 72 3.20 -13.35 30.67
N THR A 73 3.63 -13.99 29.57
CA THR A 73 3.63 -15.47 29.46
C THR A 73 4.93 -16.05 28.91
N GLY A 74 5.89 -15.22 28.53
CA GLY A 74 7.24 -15.63 28.17
C GLY A 74 7.41 -15.93 26.68
N ASP A 75 8.49 -16.67 26.39
CA ASP A 75 8.96 -16.94 25.02
C ASP A 75 7.96 -17.77 24.21
N ARG A 76 7.95 -17.51 22.89
CA ARG A 76 7.13 -18.18 21.89
C ARG A 76 8.01 -18.89 20.88
N SER A 77 7.71 -20.17 20.65
CA SER A 77 8.34 -20.92 19.56
C SER A 77 7.80 -20.42 18.22
N THR A 78 8.70 -20.14 17.29
CA THR A 78 8.36 -19.76 15.92
C THR A 78 8.57 -20.94 14.98
N THR A 79 7.74 -21.02 13.94
CA THR A 79 7.89 -21.95 12.83
C THR A 79 8.03 -21.15 11.55
N ARG A 80 8.99 -21.52 10.70
CA ARG A 80 9.20 -20.87 9.42
C ARG A 80 8.08 -21.21 8.44
N ALA A 81 7.50 -20.20 7.82
CA ALA A 81 6.63 -20.30 6.65
C ALA A 81 7.32 -19.67 5.43
N GLY A 82 6.72 -19.80 4.24
CA GLY A 82 7.28 -19.24 3.01
C GLY A 82 7.36 -17.71 2.96
N HIS A 83 6.66 -17.00 3.87
CA HIS A 83 6.55 -15.53 3.88
C HIS A 83 6.95 -14.89 5.22
N ALA A 84 7.11 -15.67 6.30
CA ALA A 84 7.25 -15.16 7.66
C ALA A 84 7.77 -16.21 8.64
N MET A 85 8.13 -15.77 9.85
CA MET A 85 8.18 -16.63 11.03
C MET A 85 6.83 -16.55 11.76
N ILE A 86 6.21 -17.70 12.03
CA ILE A 86 4.86 -17.80 12.60
C ILE A 86 4.93 -18.32 14.03
N ALA A 87 4.19 -17.70 14.95
CA ALA A 87 3.98 -18.22 16.30
C ALA A 87 2.49 -18.23 16.66
N THR A 88 2.12 -19.04 17.65
CA THR A 88 0.77 -19.02 18.22
C THR A 88 0.56 -17.73 19.00
N HIS A 89 -0.58 -17.08 18.80
CA HIS A 89 -0.95 -15.91 19.60
C HIS A 89 -1.35 -16.33 21.03
N PRO A 90 -0.88 -15.65 22.09
CA PRO A 90 -1.31 -15.87 23.47
C PRO A 90 -2.81 -16.04 23.65
N GLU A 91 -3.20 -17.05 24.45
CA GLU A 91 -4.52 -17.05 25.06
C GLU A 91 -4.69 -15.79 25.92
N GLY A 92 -5.79 -15.07 25.72
CA GLY A 92 -6.06 -13.81 26.42
C GLY A 92 -5.58 -12.54 25.69
N GLY A 93 -4.91 -12.66 24.54
CA GLY A 93 -4.47 -11.50 23.75
C GLY A 93 -3.18 -10.85 24.27
N GLY A 94 -3.01 -9.55 23.99
CA GLY A 94 -1.89 -8.76 24.46
C GLY A 94 -0.75 -8.56 23.46
N PRO A 95 0.20 -7.66 23.79
CA PRO A 95 1.32 -7.32 22.93
C PRO A 95 2.26 -8.51 22.74
N VAL A 96 2.81 -8.64 21.54
CA VAL A 96 3.86 -9.60 21.24
C VAL A 96 5.10 -8.86 20.76
N CYS A 97 6.24 -9.26 21.31
CA CYS A 97 7.53 -8.62 21.06
C CYS A 97 8.45 -9.56 20.29
N GLY A 98 9.31 -8.99 19.47
CA GLY A 98 10.33 -9.67 18.69
C GLY A 98 11.64 -8.90 18.73
N ALA A 99 12.77 -9.61 18.84
CA ALA A 99 14.09 -8.98 18.75
C ALA A 99 15.14 -9.92 18.15
N PHE A 100 16.08 -9.36 17.41
CA PHE A 100 17.29 -10.05 16.97
C PHE A 100 18.45 -9.09 16.66
N THR A 101 19.68 -9.57 16.79
CA THR A 101 20.87 -8.86 16.33
C THR A 101 21.07 -9.16 14.85
N TYR A 102 21.04 -8.11 14.02
CA TYR A 102 21.28 -8.26 12.58
C TYR A 102 22.75 -8.50 12.26
N GLY A 103 23.63 -7.81 12.99
CA GLY A 103 25.07 -7.84 12.80
C GLY A 103 25.66 -6.46 12.53
N LEU A 104 26.90 -6.44 12.03
CA LEU A 104 27.62 -5.20 11.76
C LEU A 104 27.19 -4.56 10.43
N MET A 105 27.06 -3.23 10.45
CA MET A 105 26.74 -2.42 9.27
C MET A 105 27.82 -1.37 9.04
N ARG A 106 28.04 -1.04 7.76
CA ARG A 106 28.99 -0.01 7.32
C ARG A 106 28.28 1.05 6.51
N ARG A 107 27.97 2.18 7.13
CA ARG A 107 27.37 3.37 6.48
C ARG A 107 27.99 4.63 7.07
N GLY A 108 29.24 4.88 6.71
CA GLY A 108 30.14 5.76 7.47
C GLY A 108 30.93 4.91 8.45
N ASP A 109 30.70 5.11 9.74
CA ASP A 109 31.31 4.32 10.81
C ASP A 109 30.70 2.90 10.90
N VAL A 110 31.43 2.00 11.56
CA VAL A 110 30.99 0.63 11.84
C VAL A 110 30.12 0.65 13.10
N PHE A 111 28.90 0.12 12.99
CA PHE A 111 27.98 0.00 14.11
C PHE A 111 27.33 -1.39 14.14
N LEU A 112 26.98 -1.85 15.34
CA LEU A 112 26.15 -3.04 15.52
C LEU A 112 24.67 -2.65 15.33
N LEU A 113 23.94 -3.45 14.57
CA LEU A 113 22.53 -3.23 14.31
C LEU A 113 21.68 -4.26 15.07
N GLU A 114 20.77 -3.77 15.90
CA GLU A 114 19.80 -4.57 16.65
C GLU A 114 18.38 -4.16 16.26
N TYR A 115 17.54 -5.14 15.95
CA TYR A 115 16.14 -4.94 15.64
C TYR A 115 15.25 -5.38 16.79
N HIS A 116 14.22 -4.56 17.02
CA HIS A 116 13.18 -4.70 18.02
C HIS A 116 11.84 -4.48 17.30
N ALA A 117 10.79 -5.16 17.74
CA ALA A 117 9.46 -5.01 17.16
C ALA A 117 8.40 -5.36 18.19
N LYS A 118 7.34 -4.56 18.25
CA LYS A 118 6.14 -4.82 19.03
C LYS A 118 4.92 -4.82 18.13
N GLY A 119 4.12 -5.88 18.21
CA GLY A 119 2.82 -5.96 17.55
C GLY A 119 1.70 -5.96 18.59
N VAL A 120 0.59 -5.30 18.29
CA VAL A 120 -0.59 -5.23 19.16
C VAL A 120 -1.89 -5.32 18.38
N ALA A 121 -2.96 -5.78 19.04
CA ALA A 121 -4.32 -5.78 18.51
C ALA A 121 -5.14 -4.69 19.21
N GLY A 122 -5.16 -3.49 18.63
CA GLY A 122 -5.79 -2.30 19.20
C GLY A 122 -4.79 -1.38 19.92
N LEU A 123 -5.12 -0.09 19.93
CA LEU A 123 -4.26 0.96 20.49
C LEU A 123 -4.09 0.84 22.01
N GLU A 124 -5.08 0.30 22.73
CA GLU A 124 -5.00 0.15 24.20
C GLU A 124 -3.80 -0.72 24.63
N GLU A 125 -3.54 -1.80 23.90
CA GLU A 125 -2.41 -2.70 24.17
C GLU A 125 -1.05 -2.05 23.88
N ALA A 126 -1.00 -1.02 23.03
CA ALA A 126 0.24 -0.35 22.64
C ALA A 126 0.93 0.39 23.80
N MET A 127 0.17 0.77 24.84
CA MET A 127 0.72 1.40 26.05
C MET A 127 1.49 0.42 26.95
N SER A 128 1.30 -0.89 26.76
CA SER A 128 1.96 -1.90 27.58
C SER A 128 3.44 -2.03 27.21
N VAL A 129 4.29 -2.06 28.25
CA VAL A 129 5.73 -2.26 28.09
C VAL A 129 6.02 -3.74 27.78
N GLY A 130 6.74 -3.95 26.69
CA GLY A 130 7.13 -5.25 26.15
C GLY A 130 8.42 -5.82 26.72
N GLY A 131 9.26 -4.94 27.28
CA GLY A 131 10.59 -5.28 27.78
C GLY A 131 11.63 -5.35 26.66
N LEU A 132 11.43 -4.56 25.60
CA LEU A 132 12.42 -4.38 24.52
C LEU A 132 13.49 -3.37 24.97
N ASP A 133 14.71 -3.50 24.43
CA ASP A 133 15.75 -2.48 24.69
C ASP A 133 15.38 -1.15 24.04
N ALA A 134 14.86 -1.15 22.81
CA ALA A 134 14.23 0.02 22.22
C ALA A 134 12.75 -0.29 21.94
N GLU A 135 11.86 0.57 22.40
CA GLU A 135 10.42 0.32 22.37
C GLU A 135 9.63 1.56 21.99
N ILE A 136 8.49 1.37 21.33
CA ILE A 136 7.53 2.44 21.08
C ILE A 136 6.24 2.10 21.82
N LEU A 137 5.76 3.05 22.62
CA LEU A 137 4.41 3.04 23.19
C LEU A 137 3.54 4.00 22.38
N ALA A 138 2.23 3.72 22.34
CA ALA A 138 1.27 4.60 21.71
C ALA A 138 0.01 4.75 22.56
N THR A 139 -0.55 5.96 22.59
CA THR A 139 -1.83 6.25 23.24
C THR A 139 -2.56 7.36 22.50
N GLU A 140 -3.87 7.47 22.71
CA GLU A 140 -4.66 8.59 22.18
C GLU A 140 -4.82 9.67 23.23
N ARG A 141 -4.56 10.93 22.84
CA ARG A 141 -4.81 12.12 23.64
C ARG A 141 -5.46 13.18 22.77
N ASP A 142 -6.66 13.62 23.13
CA ASP A 142 -7.41 14.68 22.43
C ASP A 142 -7.56 14.42 20.90
N GLY A 143 -7.81 13.16 20.51
CA GLY A 143 -7.97 12.76 19.10
C GLY A 143 -6.67 12.67 18.31
N ARG A 144 -5.52 12.71 18.98
CA ARG A 144 -4.18 12.65 18.40
C ARG A 144 -3.41 11.46 18.96
N LEU A 145 -2.51 10.91 18.15
CA LEU A 145 -1.68 9.78 18.54
C LEU A 145 -0.41 10.32 19.21
N VAL A 146 -0.25 10.00 20.49
CA VAL A 146 0.96 10.28 21.26
C VAL A 146 1.84 9.04 21.21
N LEU A 147 3.09 9.23 20.80
CA LEU A 147 4.08 8.18 20.68
C LEU A 147 5.21 8.44 21.66
N THR A 148 5.54 7.45 22.49
CA THR A 148 6.66 7.53 23.43
C THR A 148 7.70 6.49 23.04
N VAL A 149 8.92 6.94 22.71
CA VAL A 149 10.05 6.04 22.47
C VAL A 149 10.79 5.82 23.77
N LEU A 150 11.02 4.56 24.11
CA LEU A 150 11.78 4.14 25.27
C LEU A 150 13.09 3.50 24.85
N PHE A 151 14.12 3.70 25.67
CA PHE A 151 15.35 2.94 25.67
C PHE A 151 15.57 2.34 27.06
N ARG A 152 15.55 1.00 27.15
CA ARG A 152 15.66 0.20 28.37
C ARG A 152 14.65 0.62 29.45
N GLY A 153 13.42 0.90 29.01
CA GLY A 153 12.32 1.32 29.87
C GLY A 153 12.27 2.80 30.22
N GLU A 154 13.29 3.58 29.84
CA GLU A 154 13.35 5.03 30.11
C GLU A 154 13.06 5.84 28.83
N PRO A 155 12.48 7.04 28.91
CA PRO A 155 12.27 7.90 27.75
C PRO A 155 13.54 8.20 26.94
N ALA A 156 13.47 7.98 25.62
CA ALA A 156 14.58 8.21 24.70
C ALA A 156 14.41 9.56 23.98
N ALA A 157 15.00 10.61 24.54
CA ALA A 157 14.98 11.95 23.95
C ALA A 157 15.82 12.04 22.67
N GLY A 158 15.33 12.78 21.67
CA GLY A 158 16.00 12.95 20.38
C GLY A 158 16.09 11.69 19.52
N ALA A 159 15.34 10.63 19.86
CA ALA A 159 15.22 9.44 19.04
C ALA A 159 14.57 9.81 17.70
N GLU A 160 15.16 9.35 16.60
CA GLU A 160 14.56 9.51 15.27
C GLU A 160 13.32 8.62 15.18
N ILE A 161 12.19 9.16 14.76
CA ILE A 161 10.94 8.41 14.61
C ILE A 161 10.31 8.72 13.25
N VAL A 162 9.91 7.66 12.54
CA VAL A 162 9.22 7.71 11.26
C VAL A 162 7.78 7.31 11.45
N VAL A 163 6.88 8.21 11.06
CA VAL A 163 5.43 8.14 11.32
C VAL A 163 4.64 8.26 10.03
N PRO A 164 3.44 7.66 9.94
CA PRO A 164 2.52 7.92 8.83
C PRO A 164 2.02 9.37 8.87
N THR A 165 1.82 9.94 7.69
CA THR A 165 1.19 11.26 7.50
C THR A 165 -0.30 11.09 7.17
N ASP A 166 -1.04 12.21 7.16
CA ASP A 166 -2.45 12.25 6.74
C ASP A 166 -2.66 12.07 5.22
N ARG A 167 -1.55 11.99 4.47
CA ARG A 167 -1.42 11.91 2.99
C ARG A 167 -0.76 10.61 2.53
N PHE A 168 -0.95 9.50 3.26
CA PHE A 168 -0.39 8.16 2.95
C PHE A 168 1.14 8.03 2.87
N GLY A 169 1.89 9.13 2.91
CA GLY A 169 3.35 9.17 3.04
C GLY A 169 3.82 9.03 4.48
N VAL A 170 5.13 9.21 4.67
CA VAL A 170 5.77 9.19 5.99
C VAL A 170 6.56 10.46 6.25
N GLU A 171 6.73 10.80 7.52
CA GLU A 171 7.57 11.91 7.98
C GLU A 171 8.56 11.42 9.04
N THR A 172 9.75 12.00 9.04
CA THR A 172 10.78 11.75 10.07
C THR A 172 10.80 12.90 11.07
N LEU A 173 10.57 12.57 12.33
CA LEU A 173 10.54 13.49 13.46
C LEU A 173 11.60 13.07 14.50
N ALA A 174 11.77 13.89 15.53
CA ALA A 174 12.60 13.55 16.69
C ALA A 174 11.77 13.72 17.97
N THR A 175 11.95 12.81 18.92
CA THR A 175 11.29 12.87 20.22
C THR A 175 11.79 14.02 21.09
N ASP A 176 10.90 14.54 21.94
CA ASP A 176 11.23 15.58 22.91
C ASP A 176 12.00 15.02 24.14
N GLN A 177 12.17 15.84 25.18
CA GLN A 177 12.87 15.43 26.41
C GLN A 177 12.15 14.33 27.20
N ASN A 178 10.87 14.11 26.96
CA ASN A 178 10.07 13.03 27.54
C ASN A 178 10.01 11.81 26.60
N GLY A 179 10.82 11.79 25.53
CA GLY A 179 10.76 10.73 24.54
C GLY A 179 9.46 10.75 23.72
N GLU A 180 8.71 11.85 23.73
CA GLU A 180 7.37 11.94 23.12
C GLU A 180 7.36 12.70 21.79
N ILE A 181 6.42 12.33 20.93
CA ILE A 181 5.88 13.16 19.84
C ILE A 181 4.37 13.00 19.77
N GLU A 182 3.70 13.93 19.09
CA GLU A 182 2.25 13.88 18.87
C GLU A 182 1.88 14.14 17.42
N ILE A 183 1.15 13.20 16.80
CA ILE A 183 0.79 13.22 15.39
C ILE A 183 -0.72 13.10 15.21
N PRO A 184 -1.28 13.49 14.05
CA PRO A 184 -2.66 13.15 13.71
C PRO A 184 -2.90 11.64 13.79
N MET A 185 -4.09 11.22 14.23
CA MET A 185 -4.44 9.80 14.23
C MET A 185 -4.37 9.25 12.79
N PRO A 186 -3.69 8.11 12.55
CA PRO A 186 -3.66 7.48 11.24
C PRO A 186 -5.08 7.17 10.75
N LYS A 187 -5.35 7.44 9.48
CA LYS A 187 -6.66 7.18 8.85
C LYS A 187 -6.86 5.72 8.45
N THR A 188 -5.81 4.90 8.60
CA THR A 188 -5.78 3.51 8.16
C THR A 188 -5.93 2.59 9.37
N PRO A 189 -6.66 1.47 9.22
CA PRO A 189 -6.91 0.51 10.31
C PRO A 189 -5.63 -0.17 10.81
N LEU A 190 -4.65 -0.32 9.92
CA LEU A 190 -3.32 -0.81 10.20
C LEU A 190 -2.35 0.35 9.98
N TYR A 191 -1.47 0.56 10.95
CA TYR A 191 -0.34 1.45 10.80
C TYR A 191 0.88 0.88 11.50
N SER A 192 2.05 1.29 11.01
CA SER A 192 3.33 0.97 11.60
C SER A 192 4.15 2.22 11.82
N ILE A 193 4.87 2.24 12.93
CA ILE A 193 5.78 3.31 13.33
C ILE A 193 7.16 2.70 13.51
N ARG A 194 8.20 3.44 13.14
CA ARG A 194 9.59 3.02 13.34
C ARG A 194 10.34 4.08 14.12
N ALA A 195 11.16 3.68 15.08
CA ALA A 195 12.11 4.56 15.74
C ALA A 195 13.53 4.00 15.68
N MET A 196 14.51 4.89 15.82
CA MET A 196 15.93 4.56 15.94
C MET A 196 16.49 5.26 17.18
N VAL A 197 17.12 4.46 18.04
CA VAL A 197 17.87 4.94 19.20
C VAL A 197 19.34 4.58 18.99
N SER A 198 20.23 5.57 19.07
CA SER A 198 21.68 5.39 19.03
C SER A 198 22.21 5.20 20.45
N GLU A 199 23.02 4.16 20.64
CA GLU A 199 23.75 3.88 21.88
C GLU A 199 25.26 3.99 21.61
N PRO A 200 25.98 4.92 22.25
CA PRO A 200 27.45 4.94 22.21
C PRO A 200 28.01 3.80 23.06
N ARG A 201 28.09 2.61 22.47
CA ARG A 201 28.59 1.39 23.09
C ARG A 201 29.65 0.75 22.21
N THR A 202 30.86 0.63 22.76
CA THR A 202 31.97 -0.06 22.12
C THR A 202 31.92 -1.56 22.39
N GLY A 203 32.24 -2.38 21.39
CA GLY A 203 32.34 -3.83 21.54
C GLY A 203 32.98 -4.50 20.33
N GLU A 204 32.86 -5.83 20.28
CA GLU A 204 33.31 -6.67 19.17
C GLU A 204 32.18 -7.60 18.75
N HIS A 205 31.96 -7.77 17.45
CA HIS A 205 31.00 -8.73 16.89
C HIS A 205 31.68 -9.47 15.74
N GLU A 206 31.69 -10.81 15.80
CA GLU A 206 32.34 -11.67 14.79
C GLU A 206 33.80 -11.29 14.47
N GLY A 207 34.57 -10.82 15.47
CA GLY A 207 35.99 -10.47 15.28
C GLY A 207 36.24 -9.00 14.93
N GLU A 208 35.21 -8.18 14.76
CA GLU A 208 35.33 -6.79 14.34
C GLU A 208 34.77 -5.82 15.39
N ALA A 209 35.52 -4.75 15.66
CA ALA A 209 35.17 -3.73 16.63
C ALA A 209 34.12 -2.75 16.09
N TYR A 210 33.25 -2.28 16.99
CA TYR A 210 32.29 -1.20 16.74
C TYR A 210 32.29 -0.22 17.91
N GLU A 211 31.85 1.01 17.67
CA GLU A 211 31.78 2.08 18.69
C GLU A 211 30.35 2.58 18.96
N GLU A 212 29.39 2.11 18.16
CA GLU A 212 27.98 2.48 18.25
C GLU A 212 27.11 1.22 18.08
N VAL A 213 25.99 1.17 18.81
CA VAL A 213 24.88 0.26 18.51
C VAL A 213 23.67 1.09 18.10
N ARG A 214 23.03 0.71 16.99
CA ARG A 214 21.77 1.30 16.55
C ARG A 214 20.65 0.33 16.81
N HIS A 215 19.71 0.75 17.65
CA HIS A 215 18.51 0.00 17.96
C HIS A 215 17.37 0.53 17.09
N TYR A 216 16.94 -0.27 16.12
CA TYR A 216 15.71 0.03 15.39
C TYR A 216 14.57 -0.71 16.05
N THR A 217 13.49 0.01 16.32
CA THR A 217 12.27 -0.56 16.88
C THR A 217 11.07 -0.23 16.02
N THR A 218 10.15 -1.17 15.89
CA THR A 218 8.87 -0.95 15.20
C THR A 218 7.70 -1.21 16.14
N LEU A 219 6.60 -0.48 15.90
CA LEU A 219 5.29 -0.77 16.48
C LEU A 219 4.30 -0.97 15.34
N THR A 220 3.64 -2.13 15.30
CA THR A 220 2.54 -2.40 14.39
C THR A 220 1.24 -2.48 15.18
N VAL A 221 0.29 -1.61 14.85
CA VAL A 221 -1.03 -1.58 15.50
C VAL A 221 -2.08 -2.09 14.52
N HIS A 222 -2.69 -3.23 14.87
CA HIS A 222 -3.87 -3.75 14.18
C HIS A 222 -5.16 -3.18 14.80
N PRO A 223 -6.30 -3.25 14.10
CA PRO A 223 -7.60 -3.00 14.71
C PRO A 223 -7.82 -3.88 15.94
N ALA A 224 -8.59 -3.37 16.90
CA ALA A 224 -8.94 -4.13 18.11
C ALA A 224 -9.71 -5.41 17.77
N ALA A 225 -9.55 -6.47 18.56
CA ALA A 225 -10.21 -7.76 18.34
C ALA A 225 -11.75 -7.67 18.33
N ASP A 226 -12.31 -6.73 19.10
CA ASP A 226 -13.76 -6.49 19.19
C ASP A 226 -14.32 -5.68 18.01
N ASP A 227 -13.45 -5.11 17.18
CA ASP A 227 -13.86 -4.46 15.94
C ASP A 227 -14.37 -5.55 14.98
N ARG A 228 -15.69 -5.60 14.83
CA ARG A 228 -16.52 -6.77 14.48
C ARG A 228 -16.35 -7.29 13.04
N ARG A 229 -15.14 -7.55 12.57
CA ARG A 229 -14.82 -8.20 11.29
C ARG A 229 -15.04 -9.72 11.37
N ARG A 230 -16.20 -10.14 11.85
CA ARG A 230 -16.56 -11.56 11.99
C ARG A 230 -16.62 -12.22 10.61
N GLY A 231 -15.80 -13.25 10.40
CA GLY A 231 -15.78 -14.09 9.21
C GLY A 231 -14.76 -13.72 8.14
N GLY A 232 -13.81 -12.81 8.42
CA GLY A 232 -12.66 -12.49 7.56
C GLY A 232 -11.32 -12.59 8.30
N ASP A 233 -10.21 -12.41 7.58
CA ASP A 233 -8.86 -12.27 8.15
C ASP A 233 -8.59 -10.77 8.44
N ALA A 234 -8.28 -10.43 9.69
CA ALA A 234 -8.10 -9.04 10.11
C ALA A 234 -6.96 -8.32 9.36
N LEU A 235 -5.89 -9.04 9.02
CA LEU A 235 -4.77 -8.50 8.24
C LEU A 235 -5.19 -8.25 6.80
N ALA A 236 -5.88 -9.20 6.16
CA ALA A 236 -6.41 -9.01 4.81
C ALA A 236 -7.33 -7.80 4.75
N ALA A 237 -8.25 -7.69 5.70
CA ALA A 237 -9.19 -6.57 5.78
C ALA A 237 -8.44 -5.24 5.92
N ALA A 238 -7.49 -5.16 6.85
CA ALA A 238 -6.76 -3.91 7.08
C ALA A 238 -5.88 -3.50 5.90
N ILE A 239 -5.22 -4.45 5.23
CA ILE A 239 -4.41 -4.16 4.03
C ILE A 239 -5.31 -3.76 2.86
N LEU A 240 -6.48 -4.39 2.70
CA LEU A 240 -7.41 -4.01 1.64
C LEU A 240 -8.02 -2.62 1.88
N GLU A 241 -8.45 -2.31 3.10
CA GLU A 241 -8.92 -0.98 3.48
C GLU A 241 -7.87 0.09 3.22
N ASP A 242 -6.61 -0.19 3.57
CA ASP A 242 -5.49 0.69 3.28
C ASP A 242 -5.26 0.89 1.77
N ALA A 243 -5.29 -0.20 0.99
CA ALA A 243 -5.11 -0.13 -0.46
C ALA A 243 -6.26 0.61 -1.17
N ILE A 244 -7.48 0.45 -0.66
CA ILE A 244 -8.66 1.22 -1.10
C ILE A 244 -8.46 2.69 -0.78
N ALA A 245 -8.08 3.03 0.45
CA ALA A 245 -7.90 4.42 0.86
C ALA A 245 -6.76 5.11 0.08
N CYS A 246 -5.68 4.40 -0.22
CA CYS A 246 -4.58 4.88 -1.06
C CYS A 246 -5.02 5.09 -2.52
N GLY A 247 -5.94 4.26 -3.02
CA GLY A 247 -6.45 4.30 -4.39
C GLY A 247 -7.68 5.17 -4.60
N ASP A 248 -8.32 5.63 -3.52
CA ASP A 248 -9.56 6.41 -3.57
C ASP A 248 -9.28 7.82 -4.13
N PRO A 249 -9.82 8.22 -5.29
CA PRO A 249 -9.68 9.58 -5.81
C PRO A 249 -10.28 10.67 -4.90
N GLY A 250 -10.91 10.29 -3.78
CA GLY A 250 -11.51 11.20 -2.83
C GLY A 250 -12.84 11.71 -3.34
N PHE A 251 -13.57 10.87 -4.08
CA PHE A 251 -14.91 11.24 -4.53
C PHE A 251 -15.79 11.51 -3.30
N PRO A 252 -16.62 12.57 -3.32
CA PRO A 252 -17.57 12.80 -2.24
C PRO A 252 -18.50 11.59 -2.14
N THR A 253 -18.39 10.89 -1.03
CA THR A 253 -19.25 9.74 -0.69
C THR A 253 -20.70 10.18 -0.58
N ASP A 254 -20.92 11.42 -0.15
CA ASP A 254 -22.23 12.02 0.02
C ASP A 254 -22.68 12.70 -1.29
N GLY A 255 -23.42 11.96 -2.10
CA GLY A 255 -24.13 12.45 -3.28
C GLY A 255 -23.36 12.37 -4.61
N GLY A 256 -22.06 12.05 -4.59
CA GLY A 256 -21.28 11.75 -5.79
C GLY A 256 -21.05 12.93 -6.73
N TRP A 257 -20.77 12.65 -8.00
CA TRP A 257 -20.62 13.66 -9.05
C TRP A 257 -21.30 13.23 -10.34
N ARG A 258 -21.64 14.20 -11.19
CA ARG A 258 -22.22 13.97 -12.50
C ARG A 258 -21.64 14.90 -13.53
N GLY A 259 -21.52 14.45 -14.77
CA GLY A 259 -21.00 15.22 -15.89
C GLY A 259 -21.61 14.80 -17.22
N ARG A 260 -21.20 15.50 -18.26
CA ARG A 260 -21.47 15.15 -19.66
C ARG A 260 -20.25 14.45 -20.22
N ILE A 261 -20.49 13.35 -20.92
CA ILE A 261 -19.44 12.66 -21.65
C ILE A 261 -19.65 12.81 -23.15
N GLN A 262 -18.58 13.09 -23.89
CA GLN A 262 -18.61 13.17 -25.35
C GLN A 262 -17.33 12.60 -25.94
N GLY A 263 -17.39 12.05 -27.14
CA GLY A 263 -16.21 11.43 -27.72
C GLY A 263 -16.47 10.64 -28.99
N ARG A 264 -15.58 9.69 -29.25
CA ARG A 264 -15.68 8.74 -30.36
C ARG A 264 -15.32 7.33 -29.92
N PHE A 265 -15.93 6.36 -30.59
CA PHE A 265 -15.60 4.94 -30.49
C PHE A 265 -15.54 4.36 -31.91
N GLY A 266 -14.34 4.03 -32.36
CA GLY A 266 -14.04 3.91 -33.78
C GLY A 266 -14.44 5.20 -34.51
N ASP A 267 -15.29 5.06 -35.53
CA ASP A 267 -15.83 6.20 -36.27
C ASP A 267 -17.12 6.80 -35.71
N GLU A 268 -17.70 6.18 -34.70
CA GLU A 268 -18.98 6.59 -34.12
C GLU A 268 -18.80 7.73 -33.14
N ALA A 269 -19.60 8.80 -33.28
CA ALA A 269 -19.63 9.87 -32.30
C ALA A 269 -20.53 9.48 -31.11
N LEU A 270 -20.04 9.72 -29.89
CA LEU A 270 -20.74 9.41 -28.66
C LEU A 270 -21.03 10.68 -27.85
N ARG A 271 -22.21 10.72 -27.25
CA ARG A 271 -22.63 11.73 -26.28
C ARG A 271 -23.52 11.10 -25.23
N GLY A 272 -23.30 11.47 -23.98
CA GLY A 272 -23.97 10.86 -22.84
C GLY A 272 -23.86 11.66 -21.56
N GLY A 273 -24.34 11.07 -20.47
CA GLY A 273 -24.03 11.47 -19.11
C GLY A 273 -23.06 10.48 -18.48
N VAL A 274 -22.28 10.94 -17.52
CA VAL A 274 -21.51 10.10 -16.61
C VAL A 274 -21.85 10.54 -15.19
N ALA A 275 -21.97 9.58 -14.28
CA ALA A 275 -22.15 9.88 -12.88
C ALA A 275 -21.35 8.88 -12.05
N SER A 276 -20.72 9.33 -10.97
CA SER A 276 -20.24 8.45 -9.93
C SER A 276 -21.14 8.60 -8.72
N SER A 277 -21.64 7.48 -8.20
CA SER A 277 -22.39 7.40 -6.95
C SER A 277 -21.74 6.36 -6.03
N GLY A 278 -22.31 6.17 -4.84
CA GLY A 278 -21.95 5.05 -3.97
C GLY A 278 -22.00 3.69 -4.67
N ASP A 279 -22.74 3.54 -5.76
CA ASP A 279 -22.94 2.27 -6.47
C ASP A 279 -22.00 2.03 -7.66
N GLY A 280 -21.48 3.08 -8.31
CA GLY A 280 -20.87 2.89 -9.63
C GLY A 280 -20.27 4.16 -10.20
N LEU A 281 -19.25 4.02 -11.06
CA LEU A 281 -19.22 4.89 -12.23
C LEU A 281 -20.29 4.36 -13.18
N GLN A 282 -21.25 5.21 -13.53
CA GLN A 282 -22.36 4.87 -14.42
C GLN A 282 -22.31 5.78 -15.63
N MET A 283 -22.28 5.19 -16.82
CA MET A 283 -22.32 5.91 -18.07
C MET A 283 -23.70 5.71 -18.71
N SER A 284 -24.26 6.78 -19.25
CA SER A 284 -25.57 6.76 -19.91
C SER A 284 -25.46 7.38 -21.28
N PHE A 285 -25.79 6.62 -22.32
CA PHE A 285 -25.72 7.09 -23.71
C PHE A 285 -27.11 7.18 -24.33
N ALA A 286 -27.23 7.93 -25.42
CA ALA A 286 -28.48 7.99 -26.18
C ALA A 286 -28.89 6.59 -26.64
N SER A 287 -30.21 6.31 -26.69
CA SER A 287 -30.74 5.03 -27.18
C SER A 287 -30.40 4.72 -28.63
N THR A 288 -29.92 5.72 -29.38
CA THR A 288 -29.39 5.56 -30.74
C THR A 288 -27.96 5.04 -30.79
N THR A 289 -27.30 4.88 -29.64
CA THR A 289 -25.92 4.34 -29.56
C THR A 289 -25.94 2.88 -30.02
N PRO A 290 -25.08 2.48 -30.97
CA PRO A 290 -25.05 1.09 -31.43
C PRO A 290 -24.79 0.13 -30.26
N ALA A 291 -25.55 -0.97 -30.19
CA ALA A 291 -25.44 -1.96 -29.11
C ALA A 291 -24.01 -2.51 -28.95
N ARG A 292 -23.27 -2.69 -30.06
CA ARG A 292 -21.86 -3.10 -30.06
C ARG A 292 -20.96 -2.14 -29.30
N VAL A 293 -21.24 -0.83 -29.36
CA VAL A 293 -20.46 0.21 -28.68
C VAL A 293 -20.86 0.26 -27.21
N ALA A 294 -22.16 0.19 -26.91
CA ALA A 294 -22.66 0.13 -25.54
C ALA A 294 -22.05 -1.04 -24.75
N ALA A 295 -22.04 -2.25 -25.33
CA ALA A 295 -21.45 -3.44 -24.69
C ALA A 295 -19.94 -3.30 -24.42
N ARG A 296 -19.20 -2.54 -25.25
CA ARG A 296 -17.77 -2.29 -25.02
C ARG A 296 -17.51 -1.21 -23.98
N LEU A 297 -18.43 -0.26 -23.82
CA LEU A 297 -18.31 0.80 -22.82
C LEU A 297 -18.54 0.27 -21.40
N GLU A 298 -19.30 -0.82 -21.22
CA GLU A 298 -19.39 -1.55 -19.94
C GLU A 298 -18.02 -2.03 -19.43
N ALA A 299 -17.03 -2.20 -20.32
CA ALA A 299 -15.66 -2.49 -19.89
C ALA A 299 -15.02 -1.30 -19.14
N ILE A 300 -15.40 -0.07 -19.47
CA ILE A 300 -14.84 1.16 -18.86
C ILE A 300 -15.48 1.45 -17.50
N GLU A 301 -16.74 1.06 -17.27
CA GLU A 301 -17.46 1.34 -16.02
C GLU A 301 -16.82 0.66 -14.79
N GLY A 302 -16.17 -0.49 -14.96
CA GLY A 302 -15.53 -1.25 -13.88
C GLY A 302 -14.22 -0.65 -13.34
N LEU A 303 -13.74 0.47 -13.89
CA LEU A 303 -12.50 1.11 -13.44
C LEU A 303 -12.56 1.65 -12.01
N ASP A 304 -13.75 2.04 -11.55
CA ASP A 304 -13.97 2.63 -10.22
C ASP A 304 -14.37 1.60 -9.15
N ASP A 305 -14.41 0.30 -9.48
CA ASP A 305 -14.88 -0.74 -8.57
C ASP A 305 -13.93 -1.05 -7.40
N PHE A 306 -12.66 -0.62 -7.50
CA PHE A 306 -11.66 -0.84 -6.45
C PHE A 306 -12.11 -0.29 -5.09
N GLY A 307 -12.78 0.87 -5.07
CA GLY A 307 -13.18 1.54 -3.82
C GLY A 307 -14.37 0.90 -3.09
N ARG A 308 -15.03 -0.10 -3.67
CA ARG A 308 -16.33 -0.62 -3.19
C ARG A 308 -16.25 -2.00 -2.55
N ILE A 309 -15.06 -2.54 -2.38
CA ILE A 309 -14.90 -3.92 -1.93
C ILE A 309 -15.08 -3.96 -0.40
N PRO A 310 -16.06 -4.75 0.13
CA PRO A 310 -16.33 -4.80 1.56
C PRO A 310 -15.22 -5.56 2.30
N ALA A 311 -14.16 -4.85 2.68
CA ALA A 311 -12.94 -5.44 3.21
C ALA A 311 -13.11 -6.29 4.48
N SER A 312 -14.20 -6.11 5.24
CA SER A 312 -14.52 -6.88 6.45
C SER A 312 -14.64 -8.40 6.22
N LYS A 313 -14.79 -8.85 4.98
CA LYS A 313 -14.84 -10.27 4.58
C LYS A 313 -13.60 -10.76 3.84
N ALA A 314 -12.59 -9.91 3.71
CA ALA A 314 -11.35 -10.26 3.03
C ALA A 314 -10.64 -11.40 3.75
N ILE A 315 -10.09 -12.35 2.99
CA ILE A 315 -9.21 -13.39 3.51
C ILE A 315 -7.91 -13.42 2.72
N LEU A 316 -6.82 -13.75 3.40
CA LEU A 316 -5.55 -14.04 2.74
C LEU A 316 -5.66 -15.37 2.01
N VAL A 317 -5.15 -15.44 0.77
CA VAL A 317 -5.07 -16.70 0.05
C VAL A 317 -4.01 -17.60 0.70
N PRO A 318 -4.29 -18.88 0.99
CA PRO A 318 -3.32 -19.81 1.57
C PRO A 318 -2.07 -19.98 0.69
N GLY A 319 -0.97 -20.43 1.30
CA GLY A 319 0.27 -20.71 0.56
C GLY A 319 1.02 -19.47 0.10
N ARG A 320 0.96 -18.37 0.87
CA ARG A 320 1.73 -17.15 0.61
C ARG A 320 3.23 -17.44 0.59
N GLU A 321 3.91 -16.89 -0.40
CA GLU A 321 5.36 -16.91 -0.55
C GLU A 321 5.92 -15.48 -0.46
N ALA A 322 7.16 -15.36 0.01
CA ALA A 322 7.89 -14.11 0.05
C ALA A 322 8.07 -13.51 -1.37
N GLY A 323 7.93 -12.19 -1.49
CA GLY A 323 8.10 -11.48 -2.77
C GLY A 323 6.95 -11.63 -3.77
N ALA A 324 5.98 -12.50 -3.50
CA ALA A 324 4.75 -12.55 -4.27
C ALA A 324 3.82 -11.40 -3.82
N ASP A 325 3.08 -10.84 -4.77
CA ASP A 325 2.01 -9.89 -4.43
C ASP A 325 1.06 -10.53 -3.43
N LEU A 326 0.60 -9.72 -2.48
CA LEU A 326 -0.40 -10.18 -1.54
C LEU A 326 -1.68 -10.53 -2.31
N ARG A 327 -2.13 -11.77 -2.16
CA ARG A 327 -3.41 -12.21 -2.72
C ARG A 327 -4.48 -12.21 -1.66
N ILE A 328 -5.55 -11.45 -1.92
CA ILE A 328 -6.74 -11.40 -1.09
C ILE A 328 -7.90 -12.00 -1.88
N ARG A 329 -8.76 -12.76 -1.21
CA ARG A 329 -10.02 -13.26 -1.76
C ARG A 329 -11.19 -12.73 -0.95
N MET A 330 -12.27 -12.39 -1.65
CA MET A 330 -13.58 -12.08 -1.08
C MET A 330 -14.46 -13.33 -1.22
N PRO A 331 -14.73 -14.10 -0.14
CA PRO A 331 -15.41 -15.40 -0.28
C PRO A 331 -16.83 -15.31 -0.84
N GLU A 332 -17.58 -14.26 -0.49
CA GLU A 332 -19.00 -14.11 -0.86
C GLU A 332 -19.18 -13.72 -2.33
N SER A 333 -18.34 -12.83 -2.85
CA SER A 333 -18.37 -12.38 -4.24
C SER A 333 -17.40 -13.12 -5.16
N ASN A 334 -16.57 -14.00 -4.60
CA ASN A 334 -15.49 -14.70 -5.29
C ASN A 334 -14.52 -13.76 -6.05
N ILE A 335 -14.42 -12.50 -5.60
CA ILE A 335 -13.44 -11.53 -6.11
C ILE A 335 -12.04 -11.94 -5.61
N THR A 336 -11.04 -11.85 -6.47
CA THR A 336 -9.63 -12.03 -6.10
C THR A 336 -8.83 -10.78 -6.43
N LEU A 337 -7.97 -10.36 -5.50
CA LEU A 337 -7.20 -9.13 -5.57
C LEU A 337 -5.71 -9.44 -5.42
N ARG A 338 -4.88 -8.68 -6.13
CA ARG A 338 -3.44 -8.59 -5.87
C ARG A 338 -3.12 -7.21 -5.36
N ILE A 339 -2.44 -7.15 -4.21
CA ILE A 339 -2.00 -5.91 -3.58
C ILE A 339 -0.46 -5.88 -3.56
N ARG A 340 0.11 -4.74 -3.94
CA ARG A 340 1.55 -4.46 -3.88
C ARG A 340 1.77 -3.01 -3.51
N ASP A 341 2.69 -2.74 -2.58
CA ASP A 341 3.03 -1.39 -2.10
C ASP A 341 1.77 -0.57 -1.79
N ARG A 342 0.84 -1.14 -1.01
CA ARG A 342 -0.42 -0.49 -0.61
C ARG A 342 -1.36 -0.14 -1.78
N ARG A 343 -1.25 -0.81 -2.93
CA ARG A 343 -2.07 -0.56 -4.13
C ARG A 343 -2.70 -1.84 -4.64
N ILE A 344 -3.95 -1.79 -5.07
CA ILE A 344 -4.58 -2.90 -5.80
C ILE A 344 -4.03 -2.91 -7.23
N VAL A 345 -3.14 -3.84 -7.53
CA VAL A 345 -2.48 -3.95 -8.85
C VAL A 345 -3.24 -4.86 -9.83
N SER A 346 -4.11 -5.72 -9.31
CA SER A 346 -4.96 -6.59 -10.13
C SER A 346 -6.24 -6.95 -9.37
N MET A 347 -7.36 -7.02 -10.07
CA MET A 347 -8.64 -7.49 -9.55
C MET A 347 -9.30 -8.41 -10.55
N THR A 348 -9.74 -9.59 -10.12
CA THR A 348 -10.55 -10.52 -10.90
C THR A 348 -11.93 -10.65 -10.27
N THR A 349 -12.97 -10.33 -11.04
CA THR A 349 -14.38 -10.38 -10.63
C THR A 349 -15.13 -11.38 -11.51
N PRO A 350 -15.88 -12.34 -10.94
CA PRO A 350 -16.76 -13.21 -11.72
C PRO A 350 -17.85 -12.42 -12.44
N THR A 351 -18.25 -12.89 -13.62
CA THR A 351 -19.40 -12.34 -14.38
C THR A 351 -20.35 -13.46 -14.75
N ASP A 352 -21.56 -13.12 -15.23
CA ASP A 352 -22.54 -14.12 -15.68
C ASP A 352 -22.02 -15.00 -16.83
N SER A 353 -21.07 -14.49 -17.63
CA SER A 353 -20.51 -15.15 -18.81
C SER A 353 -19.08 -15.68 -18.61
N GLY A 354 -18.47 -15.50 -17.44
CA GLY A 354 -17.08 -15.89 -17.16
C GLY A 354 -16.46 -15.06 -16.05
N ALA A 355 -15.41 -14.30 -16.37
CA ALA A 355 -14.75 -13.42 -15.41
C ALA A 355 -14.15 -12.19 -16.10
N ARG A 356 -13.99 -11.11 -15.35
CA ARG A 356 -13.27 -9.91 -15.76
C ARG A 356 -12.03 -9.72 -14.88
N ARG A 357 -10.87 -9.49 -15.49
CA ARG A 357 -9.65 -9.07 -14.78
C ARG A 357 -9.25 -7.66 -15.17
N ILE A 358 -8.93 -6.83 -14.19
CA ILE A 358 -8.39 -5.49 -14.37
C ILE A 358 -6.98 -5.49 -13.78
N ASP A 359 -5.97 -5.25 -14.60
CA ASP A 359 -4.56 -5.12 -14.22
C ASP A 359 -4.15 -3.65 -14.33
N VAL A 360 -3.64 -3.04 -13.26
CA VAL A 360 -3.15 -1.65 -13.32
C VAL A 360 -1.74 -1.61 -13.87
N LEU A 361 -1.57 -0.88 -14.98
CA LEU A 361 -0.30 -0.78 -15.71
C LEU A 361 0.52 0.41 -15.25
N ASP A 362 -0.12 1.58 -15.09
CA ASP A 362 0.53 2.82 -14.71
C ASP A 362 -0.30 3.56 -13.64
N TRP A 363 0.41 4.26 -12.75
CA TRP A 363 -0.17 5.05 -11.66
C TRP A 363 0.28 6.51 -11.75
N GLU A 364 -0.57 7.43 -11.31
CA GLU A 364 -0.20 8.80 -10.96
C GLU A 364 -0.29 8.97 -9.44
N THR A 365 0.73 9.58 -8.83
CA THR A 365 0.69 9.95 -7.40
C THR A 365 0.29 11.41 -7.26
N GLY A 366 -0.81 11.67 -6.54
CA GLY A 366 -1.26 13.01 -6.21
C GLY A 366 -0.39 13.70 -5.16
N GLU A 367 -0.56 15.03 -5.00
CA GLU A 367 0.11 15.80 -3.95
C GLU A 367 -0.34 15.40 -2.52
N ASP A 368 -1.47 14.73 -2.42
CA ASP A 368 -2.02 14.11 -1.22
C ASP A 368 -1.52 12.67 -1.01
N GLY A 369 -0.55 12.22 -1.82
CA GLY A 369 0.08 10.90 -1.76
C GLY A 369 -0.78 9.74 -2.24
N ARG A 370 -2.00 10.00 -2.69
CA ARG A 370 -2.88 8.96 -3.26
C ARG A 370 -2.38 8.49 -4.61
N HIS A 371 -2.64 7.22 -4.93
CA HIS A 371 -2.21 6.57 -6.16
C HIS A 371 -3.41 6.27 -7.05
N LEU A 372 -3.46 6.87 -8.23
CA LEU A 372 -4.60 6.72 -9.13
C LEU A 372 -4.20 5.90 -10.36
N PRO A 373 -5.01 4.90 -10.74
CA PRO A 373 -4.75 4.12 -11.94
C PRO A 373 -4.99 5.01 -13.17
N ILE A 374 -3.91 5.44 -13.82
CA ILE A 374 -3.99 6.23 -15.06
C ILE A 374 -3.94 5.35 -16.31
N ARG A 375 -3.59 4.08 -16.16
CA ARG A 375 -3.63 3.12 -17.25
C ARG A 375 -3.90 1.71 -16.73
N VAL A 376 -4.86 1.03 -17.32
CA VAL A 376 -5.17 -0.36 -16.98
C VAL A 376 -5.30 -1.22 -18.23
N LEU A 377 -5.11 -2.53 -18.05
CA LEU A 377 -5.50 -3.59 -18.96
C LEU A 377 -6.73 -4.29 -18.38
N ILE A 378 -7.79 -4.35 -19.16
CA ILE A 378 -9.01 -5.09 -18.84
C ILE A 378 -9.00 -6.34 -19.71
N THR A 379 -9.29 -7.49 -19.14
CA THR A 379 -9.38 -8.76 -19.86
C THR A 379 -10.67 -9.46 -19.44
N ASP A 380 -11.56 -9.66 -20.40
CA ASP A 380 -12.76 -10.46 -20.21
C ASP A 380 -12.49 -11.89 -20.66
N PHE A 381 -12.85 -12.82 -19.80
CA PHE A 381 -12.76 -14.26 -20.00
C PHE A 381 -14.17 -14.84 -20.14
N ASP A 382 -14.31 -15.85 -21.01
CA ASP A 382 -15.53 -16.64 -21.09
C ASP A 382 -15.62 -17.69 -19.97
N GLY A 383 -16.70 -18.47 -19.96
CA GLY A 383 -16.95 -19.52 -18.97
C GLY A 383 -15.96 -20.70 -19.03
N GLU A 384 -15.17 -20.82 -20.11
CA GLU A 384 -14.10 -21.81 -20.25
C GLU A 384 -12.73 -21.23 -19.82
N GLY A 385 -12.69 -19.93 -19.51
CA GLY A 385 -11.48 -19.20 -19.13
C GLY A 385 -10.65 -18.76 -20.34
N ALA A 386 -11.16 -18.85 -21.57
CA ALA A 386 -10.50 -18.28 -22.73
C ALA A 386 -10.71 -16.77 -22.77
N ILE A 387 -9.74 -16.03 -23.32
CA ILE A 387 -9.84 -14.58 -23.48
C ILE A 387 -10.90 -14.28 -24.55
N ASN A 388 -11.96 -13.60 -24.14
CA ASN A 388 -13.03 -13.13 -25.01
C ASN A 388 -12.73 -11.72 -25.55
N SER A 389 -12.19 -10.83 -24.70
CA SER A 389 -11.76 -9.51 -25.15
C SER A 389 -10.68 -8.91 -24.25
N THR A 390 -9.95 -7.92 -24.77
CA THR A 390 -9.04 -7.08 -23.98
C THR A 390 -9.26 -5.62 -24.27
N ALA A 391 -9.04 -4.75 -23.28
CA ALA A 391 -9.03 -3.31 -23.47
C ALA A 391 -7.86 -2.69 -22.73
N ILE A 392 -7.15 -1.75 -23.35
CA ILE A 392 -6.22 -0.87 -22.65
C ILE A 392 -6.90 0.48 -22.52
N VAL A 393 -7.07 0.95 -21.29
CA VAL A 393 -7.72 2.22 -20.99
C VAL A 393 -6.74 3.12 -20.26
N ALA A 394 -6.52 4.31 -20.80
CA ALA A 394 -5.80 5.40 -20.16
C ALA A 394 -6.78 6.46 -19.68
N THR A 395 -6.67 6.84 -18.41
CA THR A 395 -7.52 7.83 -17.75
C THR A 395 -6.66 9.05 -17.40
N ALA A 396 -7.08 10.23 -17.85
CA ALA A 396 -6.52 11.48 -17.38
C ALA A 396 -7.45 12.06 -16.32
N PHE A 397 -6.92 12.40 -15.16
CA PHE A 397 -7.66 13.02 -14.08
C PHE A 397 -7.53 14.55 -14.13
N VAL A 398 -8.58 15.25 -13.70
CA VAL A 398 -8.61 16.71 -13.54
C VAL A 398 -9.08 17.06 -12.14
N MET A 399 -8.64 18.21 -11.61
CA MET A 399 -9.12 18.74 -10.34
C MET A 399 -10.31 19.67 -10.61
N GLU A 400 -11.47 19.37 -10.01
CA GLU A 400 -12.66 20.22 -10.03
C GLU A 400 -13.15 20.41 -8.59
N ASP A 401 -13.27 21.66 -8.14
CA ASP A 401 -13.69 22.04 -6.77
C ASP A 401 -12.97 21.25 -5.65
N GLY A 402 -11.67 20.99 -5.84
CA GLY A 402 -10.84 20.28 -4.86
C GLY A 402 -10.99 18.75 -4.88
N VAL A 403 -11.83 18.21 -5.75
CA VAL A 403 -12.01 16.77 -5.97
C VAL A 403 -11.34 16.38 -7.28
N ARG A 404 -10.65 15.24 -7.28
CA ARG A 404 -10.05 14.71 -8.48
C ARG A 404 -11.02 13.79 -9.20
N ILE A 405 -11.28 14.06 -10.48
CA ILE A 405 -12.25 13.32 -11.28
C ILE A 405 -11.66 12.88 -12.62
N PRO A 406 -12.18 11.82 -13.25
CA PRO A 406 -11.82 11.47 -14.62
C PRO A 406 -12.20 12.62 -15.57
N GLY A 407 -11.21 13.22 -16.22
CA GLY A 407 -11.40 14.24 -17.25
C GLY A 407 -11.48 13.66 -18.66
N SER A 408 -10.81 12.52 -18.90
CA SER A 408 -10.93 11.79 -20.16
C SER A 408 -10.53 10.32 -20.02
N HIS A 409 -11.12 9.47 -20.86
CA HIS A 409 -10.69 8.10 -21.09
C HIS A 409 -10.31 7.92 -22.55
N THR A 410 -9.16 7.31 -22.82
CA THR A 410 -8.72 6.96 -24.17
C THR A 410 -8.22 5.53 -24.18
N GLY A 411 -8.33 4.84 -25.30
CA GLY A 411 -7.91 3.46 -25.31
C GLY A 411 -8.25 2.71 -26.58
N THR A 412 -8.08 1.40 -26.49
CA THR A 412 -8.36 0.46 -27.56
C THR A 412 -9.02 -0.78 -26.96
N VAL A 413 -10.09 -1.25 -27.61
CA VAL A 413 -10.74 -2.53 -27.31
C VAL A 413 -10.44 -3.50 -28.44
N ILE A 414 -9.99 -4.69 -28.08
CA ILE A 414 -9.66 -5.79 -29.00
C ILE A 414 -10.57 -6.96 -28.65
N GLY A 415 -11.46 -7.30 -29.58
CA GLY A 415 -12.36 -8.45 -29.48
C GLY A 415 -11.87 -9.61 -30.34
N ASP A 416 -12.70 -10.02 -31.30
CA ASP A 416 -12.37 -11.04 -32.30
C ASP A 416 -11.15 -10.64 -33.16
N PRO A 417 -10.47 -11.60 -33.81
CA PRO A 417 -9.37 -11.29 -34.73
C PRO A 417 -9.78 -10.28 -35.82
N GLY A 418 -9.12 -9.12 -35.83
CA GLY A 418 -9.40 -8.02 -36.77
C GLY A 418 -10.41 -6.99 -36.26
N ASP A 419 -10.93 -7.16 -35.05
CA ASP A 419 -11.87 -6.27 -34.39
C ASP A 419 -11.14 -5.43 -33.33
N GLU A 420 -10.61 -4.29 -33.78
CA GLU A 420 -9.91 -3.30 -32.97
C GLU A 420 -10.63 -1.95 -33.09
N ASP A 421 -11.20 -1.46 -31.99
CA ASP A 421 -11.83 -0.14 -31.94
C ASP A 421 -11.08 0.75 -30.94
N ALA A 422 -10.49 1.84 -31.44
CA ALA A 422 -9.96 2.91 -30.61
C ALA A 422 -11.09 3.80 -30.09
N PHE A 423 -10.96 4.33 -28.88
CA PHE A 423 -11.91 5.27 -28.32
C PHE A 423 -11.23 6.46 -27.64
N SER A 424 -11.96 7.57 -27.60
CA SER A 424 -11.57 8.78 -26.89
C SER A 424 -12.82 9.46 -26.37
N LEU A 425 -12.94 9.56 -25.05
CA LEU A 425 -14.07 10.10 -24.33
C LEU A 425 -13.57 11.24 -23.42
N GLN A 426 -14.26 12.36 -23.44
CA GLN A 426 -14.00 13.52 -22.60
C GLN A 426 -15.19 13.77 -21.67
N VAL A 427 -14.89 13.99 -20.39
CA VAL A 427 -15.85 14.39 -19.37
C VAL A 427 -15.83 15.91 -19.24
N SER A 428 -17.01 16.51 -19.11
CA SER A 428 -17.22 17.96 -19.08
C SER A 428 -18.45 18.31 -18.26
N GLU A 429 -18.65 19.61 -17.96
CA GLU A 429 -19.81 20.11 -17.22
C GLU A 429 -20.04 19.37 -15.88
N VAL A 430 -18.95 19.10 -15.16
CA VAL A 430 -19.01 18.30 -13.94
C VAL A 430 -19.67 19.11 -12.83
N ARG A 431 -20.53 18.44 -12.08
CA ARG A 431 -21.21 18.95 -10.89
C ARG A 431 -21.02 17.96 -9.77
N ILE A 432 -20.50 18.45 -8.67
CA ILE A 432 -20.32 17.69 -7.45
C ILE A 432 -21.56 17.86 -6.59
N ALA A 433 -22.04 16.81 -5.94
CA ALA A 433 -23.16 16.95 -5.02
C ALA A 433 -22.73 17.79 -3.81
N GLY A 434 -23.52 18.82 -3.49
CA GLY A 434 -23.28 19.69 -2.33
C GLY A 434 -22.37 20.91 -2.59
N SER A 435 -21.81 21.06 -3.79
CA SER A 435 -21.06 22.25 -4.24
C SER A 435 -21.94 23.35 -4.83
#